data_AF-A0A537EJE2-F1
#
_entry.id   AF-A0A537EJE2-F1
#
_cell.length_a   1.000
_cell.length_b   1.000
_cell.length_c   1.000
_cell.angle_alpha   90.00
_cell.angle_beta   90.00
_cell.angle_gamma   90.00
#
_symmetry.space_group_name_H-M   'P 1'
#
loop_
_entity.id
_entity.type
_entity.pdbx_description
1 polymer ?
#
loop_
_entity_poly.entity_id
_entity_poly.type
_entity_poly.pdbx_seq_one_letter_code
_entity_poly.pdbx_strand_id
1 'polypeptide(L)' 'MASLVLALKTVRQKHQVSPELLRLLDEFKCMVNVCIAVGIEENFSSLKTLSLRSYHRLGSDILDKPQRQSL' A
#
# COMPACT_ATOMS: atom_id res chain seq x y z
N MET A 1 19.46 -13.86 -3.36
CA MET A 1 19.71 -12.71 -2.46
C MET A 1 18.48 -11.80 -2.50
N ALA A 2 17.50 -12.02 -1.63
CA ALA A 2 16.32 -11.16 -1.55
C ALA A 2 16.72 -9.83 -0.88
N SER A 3 16.61 -8.71 -1.61
CA SER A 3 16.88 -7.40 -1.05
C SER A 3 15.71 -7.02 -0.12
N LEU A 4 15.97 -6.94 1.18
CA LEU A 4 14.98 -6.49 2.16
C LEU A 4 14.77 -4.98 1.98
N VAL A 5 13.70 -4.59 1.28
CA VAL A 5 13.31 -3.18 1.16
C VAL A 5 12.65 -2.76 2.46
N LEU A 6 13.43 -2.19 3.36
CA LEU A 6 12.93 -1.55 4.58
C LEU A 6 12.65 -0.07 4.27
N ALA A 7 11.54 0.46 4.78
CA ALA A 7 11.25 1.89 4.69
C ALA A 7 12.28 2.68 5.51
N LEU A 8 13.30 3.23 4.85
CA LEU A 8 14.46 3.87 5.49
C LEU A 8 14.14 5.26 6.08
N LYS A 9 12.97 5.84 5.77
CA LYS A 9 12.64 7.20 6.21
C LYS A 9 11.14 7.34 6.47
N THR A 10 10.79 7.75 7.68
CA THR A 10 9.40 8.11 8.04
C THR A 10 9.35 9.61 8.32
N VAL A 11 8.36 10.30 7.76
CA VAL A 11 8.14 11.73 8.03
C VAL A 11 7.21 11.85 9.23
N ARG A 12 7.72 12.32 10.37
CA ARG A 12 6.90 12.72 11.52
C ARG A 12 6.34 14.11 11.28
N GLN A 13 5.07 14.20 10.90
CA GLN A 13 4.38 15.49 10.75
C GLN A 13 3.75 15.90 12.09
N LYS A 14 3.96 17.16 12.50
CA LYS A 14 3.42 17.75 13.75
C LYS A 14 2.01 18.35 13.52
N HIS A 15 1.17 17.67 12.76
CA HIS A 15 -0.19 18.09 12.47
C HIS A 15 -1.15 17.09 13.12
N GLN A 16 -2.18 17.59 13.82
CA GLN A 16 -3.29 16.74 14.30
C GLN A 16 -4.14 16.38 13.08
N VAL A 17 -3.76 15.28 12.43
CA VAL A 17 -4.45 14.74 11.26
C VAL A 17 -5.80 14.18 11.70
N SER A 18 -6.87 14.51 10.97
CA SER A 18 -8.20 13.99 11.31
C SER A 18 -8.22 12.45 11.22
N PRO A 19 -9.07 11.75 12.01
CA PRO A 19 -9.19 10.30 11.94
C PRO A 19 -9.51 9.79 10.53
N GLU A 20 -10.30 10.54 9.76
CA GLU A 20 -10.68 10.20 8.38
C GLU A 20 -9.46 10.27 7.46
N LEU A 21 -8.62 11.29 7.61
CA LEU A 21 -7.39 11.43 6.83
C LEU A 21 -6.36 10.35 7.21
N LEU A 22 -6.26 9.99 8.49
CA LEU A 22 -5.43 8.85 8.92
C LEU A 22 -5.90 7.54 8.29
N ARG A 23 -7.22 7.29 8.25
CA ARG A 23 -7.79 6.11 7.60
C ARG A 23 -7.49 6.09 6.11
N LEU A 24 -7.69 7.21 5.42
CA LEU A 24 -7.40 7.34 3.99
C LEU A 24 -5.91 7.10 3.69
N LEU A 25 -5.01 7.61 4.53
CA LEU A 25 -3.57 7.37 4.38
C LEU A 25 -3.21 5.90 4.58
N ASP A 26 -3.88 5.20 5.49
CA ASP A 26 -3.62 3.78 5.71
C ASP A 26 -4.18 2.89 4.58
N GLU A 27 -5.38 3.22 4.07
CA GLU A 27 -5.93 2.61 2.85
C GLU A 27 -4.99 2.83 1.66
N PHE A 28 -4.51 4.07 1.46
CA PHE A 28 -3.55 4.39 0.40
C PHE A 28 -2.24 3.61 0.54
N LYS A 29 -1.69 3.52 1.76
CA LYS A 29 -0.50 2.69 2.03
C LYS A 29 -0.74 1.23 1.69
N CYS A 30 -1.89 0.67 2.04
CA CYS A 30 -2.26 -0.69 1.69
C CYS A 30 -2.31 -0.89 0.17
N MET A 31 -2.93 0.04 -0.57
CA MET A 31 -2.97 0.02 -2.05
C MET A 31 -1.56 -0.01 -2.64
N VAL A 32 -0.70 0.91 -2.20
CA VAL A 32 0.67 1.02 -2.71
C VAL A 32 1.46 -0.26 -2.44
N ASN A 33 1.31 -0.84 -1.24
CA ASN A 33 2.00 -2.07 -0.88
C ASN A 33 1.56 -3.27 -1.74
N VAL A 34 0.28 -3.36 -2.10
CA VAL A 34 -0.21 -4.39 -3.05
C VAL A 34 0.43 -4.20 -4.42
N CYS A 35 0.47 -2.97 -4.94
CA CYS A 35 1.14 -2.68 -6.22
C CYS A 35 2.63 -3.07 -6.18
N ILE A 36 3.34 -2.75 -5.10
CA ILE A 36 4.75 -3.12 -4.92
C ILE A 36 4.91 -4.64 -4.91
N ALA A 37 4.08 -5.36 -4.15
CA ALA A 37 4.13 -6.81 -4.08
C ALA A 37 3.92 -7.45 -5.47
N VAL A 38 2.95 -6.96 -6.23
CA VAL A 38 2.68 -7.40 -7.61
C VAL A 38 3.89 -7.16 -8.52
N GLY A 39 4.51 -5.98 -8.44
CA GLY A 39 5.69 -5.66 -9.24
C GLY A 39 6.90 -6.53 -8.90
N ILE A 40 7.07 -6.88 -7.62
CA ILE A 40 8.14 -7.78 -7.17
C ILE A 40 7.88 -9.21 -7.65
N GLU A 41 6.65 -9.72 -7.48
CA GLU A 41 6.28 -11.09 -7.85
C GLU A 41 6.44 -11.36 -9.35
N GLU A 42 5.99 -10.43 -10.19
CA GLU A 42 6.03 -10.57 -11.65
C GLU A 42 7.25 -9.87 -12.30
N ASN A 43 8.18 -9.36 -11.49
CA ASN A 43 9.45 -8.73 -11.90
C ASN A 43 9.29 -7.61 -12.95
N PHE A 44 8.38 -6.68 -12.69
CA PHE A 44 8.23 -5.46 -13.49
C PHE A 44 8.11 -4.22 -12.61
N SER A 45 8.55 -3.10 -13.16
CA SER A 45 8.46 -1.79 -12.51
C SER A 45 7.86 -0.71 -13.42
N SER A 46 7.50 -1.07 -14.67
CA SER A 46 6.87 -0.12 -15.58
C SER A 46 5.49 0.27 -15.07
N LEU A 47 5.21 1.57 -15.00
CA LEU A 47 3.93 2.09 -14.50
C LEU A 47 2.74 1.50 -15.28
N LYS A 48 2.89 1.35 -16.61
CA LYS A 48 1.85 0.82 -17.49
C LYS A 48 1.50 -0.62 -17.15
N THR A 49 2.50 -1.48 -16.94
CA THR A 49 2.27 -2.89 -16.58
C THR A 49 1.75 -3.01 -15.14
N LEU A 50 2.34 -2.26 -14.23
CA LEU A 50 2.00 -2.26 -12.81
C LEU A 50 0.55 -1.83 -12.58
N SER A 51 0.09 -0.76 -13.24
CA SER A 51 -1.30 -0.31 -13.11
C SER A 51 -2.26 -1.38 -13.59
N LEU A 52 -2.08 -1.90 -14.81
CA LEU A 52 -2.97 -2.91 -15.40
C LEU A 52 -3.07 -4.19 -14.54
N ARG A 53 -1.94 -4.66 -13.99
CA ARG A 53 -1.86 -5.89 -13.19
C ARG A 53 -2.38 -5.70 -11.77
N SER A 54 -2.10 -4.55 -11.15
CA SER A 54 -2.47 -4.29 -9.75
C SER A 54 -3.96 -4.02 -9.60
N TYR A 55 -4.62 -3.38 -10.57
CA TYR A 55 -6.05 -3.06 -10.50
C TYR A 55 -6.94 -4.26 -10.18
N HIS A 56 -6.66 -5.43 -10.78
CA HIS A 56 -7.43 -6.65 -10.52
C HIS A 56 -7.26 -7.14 -9.08
N ARG A 57 -6.07 -6.99 -8.49
CA ARG A 57 -5.77 -7.50 -7.13
C ARG A 57 -6.22 -6.53 -6.04
N LEU A 58 -6.15 -5.22 -6.30
CA LEU A 58 -6.61 -4.19 -5.38
C LEU A 58 -8.10 -4.32 -5.02
N GLY A 59 -8.95 -4.71 -5.97
CA GLY A 59 -10.38 -4.91 -5.72
C GLY A 59 -10.68 -6.09 -4.77
N SER A 60 -9.86 -7.14 -4.80
CA SER A 60 -10.05 -8.33 -3.96
C SER A 60 -9.41 -8.17 -2.58
N ASP A 61 -8.20 -7.60 -2.48
CA ASP A 61 -7.42 -7.58 -1.22
C ASP A 61 -7.78 -6.42 -0.27
N ILE A 62 -8.45 -5.38 -0.78
CA ILE A 62 -8.76 -4.16 -0.01
C ILE A 62 -10.19 -4.14 0.50
N LEU A 63 -11.15 -4.65 -0.29
CA LEU A 63 -12.56 -4.67 0.08
C LEU A 63 -12.91 -5.74 1.13
N ASP A 64 -12.01 -6.68 1.38
CA ASP A 64 -12.26 -7.83 2.27
C ASP A 64 -11.56 -7.73 3.64
N LYS A 65 -10.91 -6.61 3.95
CA LYS A 65 -10.29 -6.43 5.28
C LYS A 65 -11.33 -5.96 6.30
N PRO A 66 -11.68 -6.76 7.32
CA PRO A 66 -12.46 -6.26 8.45
C PRO A 66 -11.66 -5.16 9.15
N GLN A 67 -12.36 -4.07 9.49
CA GLN A 67 -11.85 -2.94 10.28
C GLN A 67 -11.07 -3.49 11.49
N ARG A 68 -9.72 -3.50 11.41
CA ARG A 68 -8.90 -3.87 12.56
C ARG A 68 -9.02 -2.75 13.58
N GLN A 69 -9.87 -2.99 14.58
CA GLN A 69 -10.03 -2.16 15.77
C GLN A 69 -8.65 -1.92 16.38
N SER A 70 -8.34 -0.64 16.55
CA SER A 70 -7.22 -0.15 17.33
C SER A 70 -7.36 -0.59 18.79
N LEU A 71 -6.36 -1.30 19.32
CA LEU A 71 -6.00 -1.26 20.74
C LEU A 71 -5.05 -0.09 20.98
#